data_AF-A0A2P6QII4-F1
#
_entry.id   AF-A0A2P6QII4-F1
#
_cell.length_a   1.000
_cell.length_b   1.000
_cell.length_c   1.000
_cell.angle_alpha   90.00
_cell.angle_beta   90.00
_cell.angle_gamma   90.00
#
_symmetry.space_group_name_H-M   'P 1'
#
loop_
_entity.id
_entity.type
_entity.pdbx_description
1 polymer ?
#
loop_
_entity_poly.entity_id
_entity_poly.type
_entity_poly.pdbx_seq_one_letter_code
_entity_poly.pdbx_strand_id
1 'polypeptide(L)'
;MCIHVSVRCRKLRKLSLIRSLGEDPLPSYQRFPRVKIPEIRHDYLKFKLHDTDGRVASGLRRVMLAEVPTVSIDLVEIEINSSVLKDEFVTHRLGLIPFTNDRAMSLRFSRDCDACDGDGQ
;
A
#
# COMPACT_ATOMS: atom_id res chain seq x y z
N MET A 1 -27.72 -0.77 18.46
CA MET A 1 -26.25 -0.62 18.35
C MET A 1 -25.99 0.17 17.07
N CYS A 2 -26.24 1.48 17.09
CA CYS A 2 -26.11 2.34 15.91
C CYS A 2 -24.79 3.09 16.02
N ILE A 3 -23.72 2.48 15.50
CA ILE A 3 -22.46 3.18 15.29
C ILE A 3 -22.61 3.80 13.90
N HIS A 4 -22.85 5.11 13.85
CA HIS A 4 -22.80 5.85 12.60
C HIS A 4 -21.35 6.28 12.39
N VAL A 5 -20.73 5.76 11.32
CA VAL A 5 -19.31 5.96 11.04
C VAL A 5 -19.17 6.65 9.69
N SER A 6 -18.57 7.84 9.69
CA SER A 6 -18.08 8.47 8.47
C SER A 6 -16.65 7.99 8.20
N VAL A 7 -16.44 7.32 7.06
CA VAL A 7 -15.17 6.69 6.68
C VAL A 7 -14.51 7.51 5.57
N ARG A 8 -13.35 8.12 5.82
CA ARG A 8 -12.50 8.66 4.76
C ARG A 8 -11.35 7.70 4.45
N CYS A 9 -11.20 7.38 3.17
CA CYS A 9 -10.23 6.41 2.68
C CYS A 9 -8.93 7.10 2.23
N ARG A 10 -7.77 6.61 2.67
CA ARG A 10 -6.46 7.14 2.27
C ARG A 10 -5.68 6.13 1.44
N LYS A 11 -4.96 6.64 0.44
CA LYS A 11 -3.89 5.93 -0.26
C LYS A 11 -2.59 6.01 0.56
N LEU A 12 -2.04 4.87 0.97
CA LEU A 12 -0.78 4.82 1.70
C LEU A 12 0.38 5.26 0.79
N ARG A 13 1.07 6.35 1.16
CA ARG A 13 2.34 6.79 0.54
C ARG A 13 3.48 6.01 1.17
N LYS A 14 4.41 5.49 0.37
CA LYS A 14 5.80 5.37 0.81
C LYS A 14 6.76 5.92 -0.23
N LEU A 15 7.83 6.47 0.32
CA LEU A 15 8.80 7.37 -0.30
C LEU A 15 9.50 6.76 -1.52
N SER A 16 9.90 7.65 -2.42
CA SER A 16 10.95 7.48 -3.42
C SER A 16 12.26 7.02 -2.77
N LEU A 17 12.46 5.73 -2.60
CA LEU A 17 13.69 5.16 -2.05
C LEU A 17 14.35 4.19 -3.05
N ILE A 18 14.50 4.69 -4.29
CA ILE A 18 15.45 4.15 -5.28
C ILE A 18 16.61 5.16 -5.52
N ARG A 19 16.70 6.24 -4.73
CA ARG A 19 17.69 7.31 -4.95
C ARG A 19 19.07 7.10 -4.31
N SER A 20 19.29 5.95 -3.66
CA SER A 20 20.58 5.61 -3.05
C SER A 20 21.01 4.17 -3.35
N LEU A 21 20.84 3.74 -4.61
CA LEU A 21 21.76 2.73 -5.13
C LEU A 21 23.09 3.45 -5.33
N GLY A 22 24.04 3.19 -4.44
CA GLY A 22 25.43 3.57 -4.67
C GLY A 22 25.88 3.03 -6.02
N GLU A 23 26.51 3.90 -6.80
CA GLU A 23 27.27 3.56 -7.99
C GLU A 23 28.44 2.66 -7.56
N ASP A 24 28.18 1.36 -7.44
CA ASP A 24 29.24 0.35 -7.42
C ASP A 24 29.74 0.18 -8.86
N PRO A 25 31.06 0.13 -9.10
CA PRO A 25 31.62 0.07 -10.44
C PRO A 25 31.14 -1.19 -11.15
N LEU A 26 30.62 -1.01 -12.37
CA LEU A 26 30.06 -2.04 -13.24
C LEU A 26 30.92 -3.32 -13.28
N PRO A 27 30.44 -4.48 -12.79
CA PRO A 27 31.03 -5.74 -13.20
C PRO A 27 30.58 -6.01 -14.65
N SER A 28 31.54 -6.31 -15.50
CA SER A 28 31.49 -6.46 -16.96
C SER A 28 30.61 -7.61 -17.51
N TYR A 29 29.57 -8.02 -16.78
CA TYR A 29 28.63 -9.04 -17.23
C TYR A 29 27.20 -8.55 -17.03
N GLN A 30 26.58 -8.08 -18.12
CA GLN A 30 25.19 -7.66 -18.15
C GLN A 30 24.29 -8.88 -17.90
N ARG A 31 23.92 -9.10 -16.63
CA ARG A 31 23.01 -10.17 -16.24
C ARG A 31 21.59 -9.76 -16.65
N PHE A 32 21.01 -10.50 -17.58
CA PHE A 32 19.60 -10.35 -17.95
C PHE A 32 18.76 -11.21 -17.01
N PRO A 33 18.01 -10.61 -16.06
CA PRO A 33 17.20 -11.39 -15.14
C PRO A 33 16.13 -12.16 -15.91
N ARG A 34 16.02 -13.48 -15.65
CA ARG A 34 14.99 -14.34 -16.26
C ARG A 34 13.94 -14.70 -15.23
N VAL A 35 12.67 -14.42 -15.55
CA VAL A 35 11.52 -14.76 -14.70
C VAL A 35 10.86 -16.02 -15.23
N LYS A 36 10.65 -17.02 -14.38
CA LYS A 36 9.81 -18.19 -14.66
C LYS A 36 8.61 -18.18 -13.73
N ILE A 37 7.40 -18.30 -14.27
CA ILE A 37 6.17 -18.30 -13.48
C ILE A 37 5.63 -19.73 -13.42
N PRO A 38 5.87 -20.50 -12.33
CA PRO A 38 5.31 -21.83 -12.17
C PRO A 38 3.79 -21.83 -11.91
N GLU A 39 3.25 -20.83 -11.21
CA GLU A 39 1.86 -20.88 -10.76
C GLU A 39 1.25 -19.47 -10.61
N ILE A 40 0.07 -19.29 -11.21
CA ILE A 40 -0.76 -18.09 -11.10
C ILE A 40 -2.13 -18.52 -10.55
N ARG A 41 -2.56 -17.90 -9.45
CA ARG A 41 -3.92 -18.02 -8.90
C ARG A 41 -4.47 -16.62 -8.60
N HIS A 42 -5.75 -16.56 -8.23
CA HIS A 42 -6.42 -15.30 -7.88
C HIS A 42 -5.76 -14.59 -6.68
N ASP A 43 -5.33 -15.34 -5.67
CA ASP A 43 -4.83 -14.74 -4.40
C ASP A 43 -3.31 -14.70 -4.29
N TYR A 44 -2.59 -15.46 -5.13
CA TYR A 44 -1.14 -15.51 -5.08
C TYR A 44 -0.49 -15.82 -6.43
N LEU A 45 0.70 -15.27 -6.62
CA LEU A 45 1.59 -15.48 -7.76
C LEU A 45 2.90 -16.07 -7.26
N LYS A 46 3.30 -17.24 -7.77
CA LYS A 46 4.63 -17.80 -7.51
C LYS A 46 5.49 -17.60 -8.75
N PHE A 47 6.64 -16.94 -8.59
CA PHE A 47 7.63 -16.76 -9.65
C PHE A 47 9.04 -17.08 -9.13
N LYS A 48 9.90 -17.54 -10.03
CA LYS A 48 11.33 -17.78 -9.79
C LYS A 48 12.14 -16.78 -10.61
N LEU A 49 13.08 -16.12 -9.96
CA LEU A 49 13.99 -15.17 -10.57
C LEU A 49 15.37 -15.81 -10.73
N HIS A 50 15.86 -15.88 -11.96
CA HIS A 50 17.17 -16.41 -12.32
C HIS A 50 18.08 -15.28 -12.81
N ASP A 51 19.39 -15.49 -12.75
CA ASP A 51 20.40 -14.58 -13.29
C ASP A 51 20.28 -13.14 -12.75
N THR A 52 20.04 -13.00 -11.45
CA THR A 52 19.97 -11.70 -10.76
C THR A 52 20.92 -11.65 -9.56
N ASP A 53 21.17 -10.46 -9.04
CA ASP A 53 21.86 -10.29 -7.78
C ASP A 53 20.88 -10.32 -6.59
N GLY A 54 21.34 -10.80 -5.43
CA GLY A 54 20.53 -10.87 -4.22
C GLY A 54 20.05 -9.50 -3.75
N ARG A 55 20.80 -8.42 -4.05
CA ARG A 55 20.41 -7.04 -3.73
C ARG A 55 19.18 -6.61 -4.53
N VAL A 56 19.10 -6.99 -5.81
CA VAL A 56 17.94 -6.71 -6.68
C VAL A 56 16.72 -7.48 -6.20
N ALA A 57 16.86 -8.77 -5.88
CA ALA A 57 15.77 -9.58 -5.33
C ALA A 57 15.26 -9.03 -3.98
N SER A 58 16.17 -8.64 -3.08
CA SER A 58 15.80 -8.02 -1.81
C SER A 58 15.18 -6.63 -2.00
N GLY A 59 15.64 -5.85 -2.97
CA GLY A 59 15.07 -4.56 -3.34
C GLY A 59 13.63 -4.73 -3.82
N LEU A 60 13.39 -5.66 -4.75
CA LEU A 60 12.06 -5.98 -5.25
C LEU A 60 11.10 -6.38 -4.13
N ARG A 61 11.54 -7.24 -3.18
CA ARG A 61 10.74 -7.61 -2.01
C ARG A 61 10.37 -6.39 -1.15
N ARG A 62 11.30 -5.45 -0.94
CA ARG A 62 11.02 -4.23 -0.15
C ARG A 62 10.03 -3.33 -0.87
N VAL A 63 10.19 -3.14 -2.19
CA VAL A 63 9.28 -2.34 -3.01
C VAL A 63 7.86 -2.94 -2.98
N MET A 64 7.72 -4.26 -3.14
CA MET A 64 6.43 -4.96 -3.05
C MET A 64 5.72 -4.75 -1.71
N LEU A 65 6.46 -4.69 -0.60
CA LEU A 65 5.90 -4.51 0.75
C LEU A 65 5.64 -3.04 1.11
N ALA A 66 6.42 -2.12 0.55
CA ALA A 66 6.42 -0.74 0.98
C ALA A 66 5.74 0.21 0.00
N GLU A 67 6.00 0.06 -1.30
CA GLU A 67 5.68 1.08 -2.30
C GLU A 67 4.40 0.79 -3.09
N VAL A 68 3.80 -0.38 -2.91
CA VAL A 68 2.49 -0.69 -3.50
C VAL A 68 1.41 0.12 -2.79
N PRO A 69 0.74 1.06 -3.46
CA PRO A 69 -0.27 1.88 -2.82
C PRO A 69 -1.49 1.03 -2.50
N THR A 70 -1.89 1.04 -1.24
CA THR A 70 -3.09 0.37 -0.74
C THR A 70 -4.06 1.38 -0.16
N VAL A 71 -5.34 1.01 -0.18
CA VAL A 71 -6.47 1.85 0.23
C VAL A 71 -6.97 1.32 1.57
N SER A 72 -7.06 2.21 2.56
CA SER A 72 -7.45 1.85 3.94
C SER A 72 -8.20 3.00 4.62
N ILE A 73 -8.91 2.69 5.71
CA ILE A 73 -9.60 3.68 6.54
C ILE A 73 -8.57 4.49 7.34
N ASP A 74 -8.62 5.82 7.23
CA ASP A 74 -7.70 6.72 7.95
C ASP A 74 -8.40 7.55 9.02
N LEU A 75 -9.61 8.05 8.71
CA LEU A 75 -10.41 8.83 9.64
C LEU A 75 -11.73 8.10 9.92
N VAL A 76 -12.01 7.93 11.21
CA VAL A 76 -13.24 7.35 11.74
C VAL A 76 -13.79 8.35 12.75
N GLU A 77 -14.97 8.88 12.46
CA GLU A 77 -15.74 9.70 13.39
C GLU A 77 -16.85 8.82 13.99
N ILE A 78 -16.93 8.79 15.31
CA ILE A 78 -17.89 7.97 16.06
C ILE A 78 -18.86 8.91 16.78
N GLU A 79 -20.13 8.89 16.38
CA GLU A 79 -21.16 9.68 17.04
C GLU A 79 -21.61 9.06 18.36
N ILE A 80 -21.83 7.73 18.37
CA ILE A 80 -22.33 6.99 19.53
C ILE A 80 -21.68 5.60 19.55
N ASN A 81 -20.96 5.28 20.62
CA ASN A 81 -20.50 3.91 20.91
C ASN A 81 -21.11 3.42 22.23
N SER A 82 -22.02 2.43 22.13
CA SER A 82 -22.62 1.75 23.30
C SER A 82 -21.88 0.46 23.69
N SER A 83 -20.72 0.20 23.12
CA SER A 83 -19.90 -0.99 23.40
C SER A 83 -19.06 -0.81 24.67
N VAL A 84 -18.61 -1.94 25.23
CA VAL A 84 -17.60 -1.97 26.30
C VAL A 84 -16.18 -1.72 25.79
N LEU A 85 -15.97 -1.81 24.47
CA LEU A 85 -14.67 -1.53 23.85
C LEU A 85 -14.51 -0.02 23.64
N LYS A 86 -13.31 0.47 23.96
CA LYS A 86 -12.93 1.85 23.70
C LYS A 86 -12.85 2.14 22.20
N ASP A 87 -13.14 3.38 21.86
CA ASP A 87 -13.23 3.88 20.48
C ASP A 87 -11.93 3.66 19.70
N GLU A 88 -10.77 3.87 20.33
CA GLU A 88 -9.47 3.67 19.68
C GLU A 88 -9.24 2.21 19.28
N PHE A 89 -9.78 1.26 20.05
CA PHE A 89 -9.63 -0.16 19.75
C PHE A 89 -10.48 -0.57 18.56
N VAL A 90 -11.71 -0.03 18.47
CA VAL A 90 -12.59 -0.26 17.32
C VAL A 90 -11.99 0.36 16.06
N THR A 91 -11.59 1.63 16.13
CA THR A 91 -10.98 2.35 15.00
C THR A 91 -9.70 1.70 14.50
N HIS A 92 -8.81 1.25 15.40
CA HIS A 92 -7.59 0.56 15.00
C HIS A 92 -7.87 -0.73 14.23
N ARG A 93 -8.88 -1.50 14.66
CA ARG A 93 -9.29 -2.72 13.95
C ARG A 93 -9.92 -2.42 12.59
N LEU A 94 -10.72 -1.36 12.49
CA LEU A 94 -11.31 -0.89 11.24
C LEU A 94 -10.23 -0.45 10.23
N GLY A 95 -9.15 0.19 10.70
CA GLY A 95 -8.02 0.58 9.86
C GLY A 95 -7.26 -0.58 9.21
N LEU A 96 -7.33 -1.79 9.79
CA LEU A 96 -6.65 -2.98 9.28
C LEU A 96 -7.48 -3.77 8.24
N ILE A 97 -8.73 -3.38 7.99
CA ILE A 97 -9.58 -4.06 7.02
C ILE A 97 -9.13 -3.67 5.60
N PRO A 98 -8.69 -4.62 4.77
CA PRO A 98 -8.27 -4.33 3.41
C PRO A 98 -9.49 -4.10 2.51
N PHE A 99 -9.39 -3.13 1.60
CA PHE A 99 -10.39 -2.91 0.56
C PHE A 99 -9.88 -3.35 -0.81
N THR A 100 -10.74 -4.04 -1.56
CA THR A 100 -10.54 -4.33 -2.98
C THR A 100 -10.99 -3.13 -3.80
N ASN A 101 -10.07 -2.50 -4.55
CA ASN A 101 -10.39 -1.39 -5.43
C ASN A 101 -9.53 -1.42 -6.70
N ASP A 102 -10.16 -1.69 -7.84
CA ASP A 102 -9.50 -1.74 -9.15
C ASP A 102 -8.91 -0.39 -9.60
N ARG A 103 -9.40 0.71 -9.01
CA ARG A 103 -8.99 2.09 -9.31
C ARG A 103 -8.10 2.70 -8.23
N ALA A 104 -7.53 1.89 -7.33
CA ALA A 104 -6.62 2.38 -6.28
C ALA A 104 -5.45 3.21 -6.84
N MET A 105 -4.95 2.85 -8.03
CA MET A 105 -3.86 3.57 -8.70
C MET A 105 -4.26 4.96 -9.21
N SER A 106 -5.52 5.19 -9.59
CA SER A 106 -6.00 6.49 -10.08
C SER A 106 -6.42 7.46 -8.96
N LEU A 107 -6.53 6.98 -7.72
CA LEU A 107 -6.83 7.85 -6.58
C LEU A 107 -5.68 8.82 -6.31
N ARG A 108 -6.04 10.09 -6.08
CA ARG A 108 -5.14 11.14 -5.60
C ARG A 108 -5.00 11.03 -4.09
N PHE A 109 -3.87 11.51 -3.57
CA PHE A 109 -3.69 11.59 -2.12
C PHE A 109 -4.53 12.75 -1.59
N SER A 110 -5.10 12.58 -0.39
CA SER A 110 -5.93 13.64 0.25
C SER A 110 -5.22 14.98 0.40
N ARG A 111 -3.88 15.01 0.37
CA ARG A 111 -3.06 16.24 0.44
C ARG A 111 -2.77 16.87 -0.92
N ASP A 112 -2.93 16.11 -2.00
CA ASP A 112 -2.73 16.58 -3.38
C ASP A 112 -4.07 16.90 -4.05
N CYS A 113 -5.16 16.99 -3.27
CA CYS A 113 -6.45 17.45 -3.74
C CYS A 113 -6.49 18.97 -3.57
N ASP A 114 -6.33 19.70 -4.68
CA ASP A 114 -6.39 21.17 -4.73
C ASP A 114 -7.81 21.73 -4.54
N ALA A 115 -8.82 20.86 -4.39
CA ALA A 115 -10.24 21.21 -4.28
C ALA A 115 -10.92 20.44 -3.13
N CYS A 116 -10.35 20.54 -1.92
CA CYS A 116 -11.03 20.17 -0.68
C CYS A 116 -11.30 21.41 0.18
N ASP A 117 -11.76 22.48 -0.46
CA ASP A 117 -12.48 23.54 0.23
C ASP A 117 -13.85 22.99 0.60
N GLY A 118 -14.14 22.94 1.90
CA GLY A 118 -15.38 22.41 2.42
C GLY A 118 -16.57 23.31 2.12
N ASP A 119 -17.29 23.04 1.04
CA ASP A 119 -18.68 23.45 0.91
C ASP A 119 -19.56 22.46 1.70
N GLY A 120 -19.70 22.77 3.00
CA GLY A 120 -20.83 22.30 3.78
C GLY A 120 -22.11 22.99 3.32
N GLN A 121 -22.79 22.39 2.33
CA GLN A 121 -24.15 22.73 1.97
C GLN A 121 -25.05 21.49 2.01
#